data_AF-A0A7Z9HCN2-F1
#
_entry.id   AF-A0A7Z9HCN2-F1
#
_cell.length_a   1.000
_cell.length_b   1.000
_cell.length_c   1.000
_cell.angle_alpha   90.00
_cell.angle_beta   90.00
_cell.angle_gamma   90.00
#
_symmetry.space_group_name_H-M   'P 1'
#
loop_
_entity.id
_entity.type
_entity.pdbx_description
1 polymer ?
#
loop_
_entity_poly.entity_id
_entity_poly.type
_entity_poly.pdbx_seq_one_letter_code
_entity_poly.pdbx_strand_id
1 'polypeptide(L)'
;MTKESIERALTASLTLMLGLATLDLALYIWAGTAVLTVVAHAMSLWLVLRHRLIFDLVKLLETGALFFDLYLINRYGYAVASPVATLFAIIHISLNKEYHLNKLKSDLDKVLASKQQDVEDDEK
;
A
#
# COMPACT_ATOMS: atom_id res chain seq x y z
N MET A 1 4.06 -14.46 15.00
CA MET A 1 3.33 -15.03 13.83
C MET A 1 4.17 -16.10 13.14
N THR A 2 3.54 -17.09 12.50
CA THR A 2 4.22 -18.12 11.70
C THR A 2 4.59 -17.58 10.31
N LYS A 3 5.63 -18.15 9.68
CA LYS A 3 6.07 -17.77 8.32
C LYS A 3 4.95 -17.93 7.30
N GLU A 4 4.21 -19.03 7.39
CA GLU A 4 3.08 -19.34 6.49
C GLU A 4 1.96 -18.29 6.57
N SER A 5 1.60 -17.82 7.77
CA SER A 5 0.57 -16.77 7.91
C SER A 5 1.01 -15.45 7.27
N ILE A 6 2.30 -15.10 7.37
CA ILE A 6 2.86 -13.88 6.77
C ILE A 6 2.91 -14.01 5.25
N GLU A 7 3.28 -15.18 4.74
CA GLU A 7 3.23 -15.45 3.29
C GLU A 7 1.82 -15.36 2.72
N ARG A 8 0.85 -15.93 3.43
CA ARG A 8 -0.56 -15.86 3.05
C ARG A 8 -1.08 -14.43 3.10
N ALA A 9 -0.69 -13.66 4.12
CA ALA A 9 -1.05 -12.25 4.25
C ALA A 9 -0.45 -11.40 3.13
N LEU A 10 0.84 -11.59 2.81
CA LEU A 10 1.50 -10.90 1.69
C LEU A 10 0.81 -11.24 0.36
N THR A 11 0.52 -12.53 0.13
CA THR A 11 -0.15 -12.98 -1.09
C THR A 11 -1.55 -12.38 -1.21
N ALA A 12 -2.35 -12.44 -0.13
CA ALA A 12 -3.69 -11.86 -0.11
C ALA A 12 -3.65 -10.34 -0.34
N SER A 13 -2.70 -9.64 0.26
CA SER A 13 -2.51 -8.19 0.07
C SER A 13 -2.14 -7.86 -1.38
N LEU A 14 -1.24 -8.62 -2.00
CA LEU A 14 -0.85 -8.43 -3.41
C LEU A 14 -2.03 -8.71 -4.35
N THR A 15 -2.80 -9.77 -4.12
CA THR A 15 -3.99 -10.08 -4.93
C THR A 15 -5.06 -8.99 -4.79
N LEU A 16 -5.26 -8.46 -3.58
CA LEU A 16 -6.19 -7.36 -3.35
C LEU A 16 -5.73 -6.08 -4.05
N MET A 17 -4.46 -5.71 -3.92
CA MET A 17 -3.88 -4.55 -4.62
C MET A 17 -3.94 -4.71 -6.15
N LEU A 18 -3.73 -5.93 -6.67
CA LEU A 18 -3.88 -6.22 -8.09
C LEU A 18 -5.33 -6.01 -8.55
N GLY A 19 -6.29 -6.51 -7.78
CA GLY A 19 -7.72 -6.32 -8.05
C GLY A 19 -8.11 -4.85 -8.05
N LEU A 20 -7.66 -4.08 -7.04
CA LEU A 20 -7.92 -2.65 -6.96
C LEU A 20 -7.29 -1.86 -8.11
N ALA A 21 -6.04 -2.15 -8.47
CA ALA A 21 -5.36 -1.48 -9.57
C ALA A 21 -6.00 -1.80 -10.94
N THR A 22 -6.39 -3.06 -11.14
CA THR A 22 -7.09 -3.49 -12.36
C THR A 22 -8.47 -2.83 -12.45
N LEU A 23 -9.20 -2.76 -11.33
CA LEU A 23 -10.50 -2.11 -11.27
C LEU A 23 -10.38 -0.60 -11.53
N ASP A 24 -9.39 0.07 -10.94
CA ASP A 24 -9.11 1.48 -11.21
C ASP A 24 -8.80 1.72 -12.69
N LEU A 25 -7.99 0.87 -13.34
CA LEU A 25 -7.74 0.98 -14.78
C LEU A 25 -9.01 0.76 -15.61
N ALA A 26 -9.86 -0.21 -15.23
CA ALA A 26 -11.13 -0.43 -15.91
C ALA A 26 -12.08 0.77 -15.75
N LEU A 27 -12.18 1.32 -14.54
CA LEU A 27 -12.98 2.52 -14.25
C LEU A 27 -12.44 3.75 -14.98
N TYR A 28 -11.12 3.89 -15.11
CA TYR A 28 -10.53 4.95 -15.93
C TYR A 28 -10.96 4.84 -17.40
N ILE A 29 -10.95 3.63 -17.98
CA ILE A 29 -11.38 3.42 -19.37
C ILE A 29 -12.89 3.66 -19.54
N TRP A 30 -13.72 3.26 -18.57
CA TRP A 30 -15.19 3.32 -18.70
C TRP A 30 -15.82 4.63 -18.23
N ALA A 31 -15.34 5.19 -17.13
CA ALA A 31 -15.93 6.32 -16.42
C ALA A 31 -14.97 7.53 -16.32
N GLY A 32 -13.75 7.43 -16.87
CA GLY A 32 -12.77 8.53 -16.88
C GLY A 32 -12.19 8.88 -15.52
N THR A 33 -12.43 8.08 -14.48
CA THR A 33 -11.99 8.36 -13.10
C THR A 33 -11.54 7.07 -12.41
N ALA A 34 -10.58 7.19 -11.48
CA ALA A 34 -10.04 6.08 -10.71
C ALA A 34 -9.39 6.63 -9.44
N VAL A 35 -9.80 6.15 -8.26
CA VAL A 35 -9.40 6.74 -6.97
C VAL A 35 -9.11 5.67 -5.91
N LEU A 36 -9.41 4.39 -6.17
CA LEU A 36 -9.30 3.35 -5.15
C LEU A 36 -7.85 3.12 -4.71
N THR A 37 -6.94 3.07 -5.67
CA THR A 37 -5.50 2.95 -5.43
C THR A 37 -4.90 4.22 -4.85
N VAL A 38 -5.44 5.40 -5.18
CA VAL A 38 -5.06 6.67 -4.53
C VAL A 38 -5.39 6.63 -3.05
N VAL A 39 -6.61 6.20 -2.69
CA VAL A 39 -7.01 6.01 -1.29
C VAL A 39 -6.13 4.97 -0.59
N ALA A 40 -5.85 3.85 -1.26
CA ALA A 40 -4.99 2.81 -0.70
C ALA A 40 -3.56 3.32 -0.43
N HIS A 41 -2.96 4.05 -1.37
CA HIS A 41 -1.64 4.66 -1.21
C HIS A 41 -1.63 5.73 -0.11
N ALA A 42 -2.68 6.56 -0.01
CA ALA A 42 -2.80 7.57 1.04
C ALA A 42 -2.89 6.92 2.43
N MET A 43 -3.74 5.89 2.59
CA MET A 43 -3.82 5.11 3.83
C MET A 43 -2.50 4.43 4.16
N SER A 44 -1.82 3.90 3.15
CA SER A 44 -0.54 3.24 3.35
C SER A 44 0.55 4.21 3.80
N LEU A 45 0.63 5.38 3.17
CA LEU A 45 1.55 6.45 3.57
C LEU A 45 1.26 6.93 5.00
N TRP A 46 -0.02 7.10 5.36
CA TRP A 46 -0.44 7.44 6.71
C TRP A 46 0.06 6.43 7.74
N LEU A 47 -0.09 5.12 7.48
CA LEU A 47 0.42 4.07 8.37
C LEU A 47 1.94 4.09 8.51
N VAL A 48 2.65 4.34 7.41
CA VAL A 48 4.12 4.46 7.44
C VAL A 48 4.57 5.63 8.32
N LEU A 49 3.89 6.78 8.21
CA LEU A 49 4.18 7.96 9.03
C LEU A 49 3.81 7.75 10.50
N ARG A 50 2.63 7.17 10.77
CA ARG A 50 2.13 6.94 12.14
C ARG A 50 3.00 5.96 12.91
N HIS A 51 3.37 4.84 12.29
CA HIS A 51 4.07 3.74 12.98
C HIS A 51 5.58 3.68 12.66
N ARG A 52 6.13 4.66 11.93
CA ARG A 52 7.53 4.71 11.49
C ARG A 52 7.98 3.38 10.86
N LEU A 53 7.16 2.91 9.92
CA LEU A 53 7.39 1.68 9.17
C LEU A 53 8.58 1.86 8.21
N ILE A 54 9.09 0.76 7.66
CA ILE A 54 10.23 0.80 6.75
C ILE A 54 9.82 1.48 5.44
N PHE A 55 10.42 2.65 5.18
CA PHE A 55 10.27 3.38 3.92
C PHE A 55 11.22 2.82 2.86
N ASP A 56 10.73 1.94 1.99
CA ASP A 56 11.50 1.28 0.93
C ASP A 56 11.26 1.91 -0.45
N LEU A 57 11.90 1.33 -1.46
CA LEU A 57 11.76 1.77 -2.86
C LEU A 57 10.31 1.68 -3.35
N VAL A 58 9.57 0.64 -2.93
CA VAL A 58 8.15 0.49 -3.24
C VAL A 58 7.34 1.65 -2.65
N LYS A 59 7.56 2.00 -1.38
CA LYS A 59 6.88 3.16 -0.77
C LYS A 59 7.26 4.49 -1.40
N LEU A 60 8.50 4.65 -1.82
CA LEU A 60 8.92 5.83 -2.58
C LEU A 60 8.13 5.93 -3.89
N LEU A 61 8.01 4.82 -4.63
CA LEU A 61 7.24 4.76 -5.87
C LEU A 61 5.74 5.07 -5.65
N GLU A 62 5.10 4.41 -4.68
CA GLU A 62 3.68 4.63 -4.35
C GLU A 62 3.42 6.09 -3.93
N THR A 63 4.32 6.65 -3.11
CA THR A 63 4.22 8.05 -2.65
C THR A 63 4.37 9.02 -3.82
N GLY A 64 5.36 8.78 -4.71
CA GLY A 64 5.53 9.59 -5.92
C GLY A 64 4.29 9.52 -6.83
N ALA A 65 3.73 8.34 -7.00
CA ALA A 65 2.51 8.12 -7.76
C ALA A 65 1.30 8.84 -7.15
N LEU A 66 1.18 8.83 -5.81
CA LEU A 66 0.15 9.57 -5.09
C LEU A 66 0.22 11.07 -5.38
N PHE A 67 1.41 11.68 -5.28
CA PHE A 67 1.57 13.11 -5.59
C PHE A 67 1.25 13.44 -7.05
N PHE A 68 1.64 12.56 -7.98
CA PHE A 68 1.32 12.73 -9.38
C PHE A 68 -0.19 12.63 -9.64
N ASP A 69 -0.87 11.70 -8.98
CA ASP A 69 -2.32 11.57 -9.08
C ASP A 69 -3.07 12.75 -8.45
N LEU A 70 -2.60 13.30 -7.33
CA LEU A 70 -3.16 14.55 -6.81
C LEU A 70 -3.08 15.68 -7.85
N TYR A 71 -1.98 15.76 -8.60
CA TYR A 71 -1.83 16.72 -9.68
C TYR A 71 -2.80 16.42 -10.84
N LEU A 72 -2.87 15.17 -11.29
CA LEU A 72 -3.75 14.75 -12.39
C LEU A 72 -5.23 14.94 -12.06
N ILE A 73 -5.65 14.63 -10.84
CA ILE A 73 -7.02 14.83 -10.38
C ILE A 73 -7.36 16.32 -10.41
N ASN A 74 -6.50 17.18 -9.86
CA ASN A 74 -6.74 18.62 -9.82
C ASN A 74 -6.77 19.26 -11.22
N ARG A 75 -5.99 18.73 -12.17
CA ARG A 75 -5.85 19.36 -13.50
C ARG A 75 -6.76 18.75 -14.56
N TYR A 76 -7.02 17.45 -14.50
CA TYR A 76 -7.66 16.67 -15.55
C TYR A 76 -8.79 15.76 -15.06
N GLY A 77 -9.01 15.64 -13.74
CA GLY A 77 -10.13 14.89 -13.16
C GLY A 77 -9.93 13.36 -13.10
N TYR A 78 -8.73 12.85 -13.35
CA TYR A 78 -8.44 11.41 -13.33
C TYR A 78 -7.15 11.09 -12.56
N ALA A 79 -6.96 9.81 -12.19
CA ALA A 79 -5.76 9.32 -11.54
C ALA A 79 -5.35 7.96 -12.11
N VAL A 80 -4.12 7.87 -12.64
CA VAL A 80 -3.62 6.68 -13.37
C VAL A 80 -2.22 6.30 -12.91
N ALA A 81 -1.49 7.21 -12.24
CA ALA A 81 -0.14 6.90 -11.78
C ALA A 81 -0.15 5.86 -10.65
N SER A 82 -1.07 5.94 -9.68
CA SER A 82 -1.19 4.98 -8.57
C SER A 82 -1.53 3.56 -9.01
N PRO A 83 -2.49 3.32 -9.92
CA PRO A 83 -2.75 1.95 -10.37
C PRO A 83 -1.57 1.42 -11.19
N VAL A 84 -0.92 2.23 -12.03
CA VAL A 84 0.28 1.80 -12.79
C VAL A 84 1.45 1.48 -11.83
N ALA A 85 1.72 2.35 -10.86
CA ALA A 85 2.74 2.13 -9.85
C ALA A 85 2.48 0.87 -9.02
N THR A 86 1.21 0.60 -8.67
CA THR A 86 0.80 -0.62 -7.99
C THR A 86 1.18 -1.87 -8.78
N LEU A 87 0.95 -1.88 -10.10
CA LEU A 87 1.31 -3.02 -10.95
C LEU A 87 2.83 -3.27 -10.95
N PHE A 88 3.63 -2.20 -11.08
CA PHE A 88 5.10 -2.31 -10.98
C PHE A 88 5.55 -2.80 -9.60
N ALA A 89 4.94 -2.28 -8.52
CA ALA A 89 5.23 -2.70 -7.16
C ALA A 89 4.94 -4.19 -6.96
N ILE A 90 3.81 -4.69 -7.47
CA ILE A 90 3.46 -6.11 -7.37
C ILE A 90 4.49 -7.00 -8.06
N ILE A 91 4.93 -6.63 -9.27
CA ILE A 91 5.97 -7.37 -9.99
C ILE A 91 7.27 -7.38 -9.18
N HIS A 92 7.70 -6.21 -8.69
CA HIS A 92 8.92 -6.09 -7.89
C HIS A 92 8.86 -6.90 -6.60
N ILE A 93 7.73 -6.85 -5.89
CA ILE A 93 7.52 -7.61 -4.65
C ILE A 93 7.53 -9.12 -4.94
N SER A 94 6.90 -9.53 -6.05
CA SER A 94 6.85 -10.94 -6.45
C SER A 94 8.25 -11.49 -6.79
N LEU A 95 9.11 -10.67 -7.40
CA LEU A 95 10.50 -11.04 -7.70
C LEU A 95 11.40 -11.07 -6.45
N ASN A 96 11.12 -10.22 -5.44
CA ASN A 96 11.91 -10.10 -4.21
C ASN A 96 11.14 -10.56 -2.97
N LYS A 97 10.41 -11.68 -3.07
CA LYS A 97 9.44 -12.15 -2.07
C LYS A 97 10.04 -12.24 -0.66
N GLU A 98 11.22 -12.83 -0.48
CA GLU A 98 11.83 -13.02 0.86
C GLU A 98 12.11 -11.70 1.59
N TYR A 99 12.62 -10.70 0.88
CA TYR A 99 12.85 -9.37 1.43
C TYR A 99 11.54 -8.76 1.95
N HIS A 100 10.48 -8.80 1.12
CA HIS A 100 9.20 -8.22 1.48
C HIS A 100 8.44 -9.01 2.55
N LEU A 101 8.68 -10.33 2.69
CA LEU A 101 8.15 -11.11 3.81
C LEU A 101 8.77 -10.69 5.13
N ASN A 102 10.10 -10.53 5.18
CA ASN A 102 10.79 -10.08 6.38
C ASN A 102 10.40 -8.65 6.75
N LYS A 103 10.24 -7.79 5.74
CA LYS A 103 9.72 -6.43 5.92
C LYS A 103 8.31 -6.43 6.51
N LEU A 104 7.38 -7.19 5.90
CA LEU A 104 5.99 -7.28 6.36
C LEU A 104 5.91 -7.78 7.80
N LYS A 105 6.72 -8.77 8.16
CA LYS A 105 6.84 -9.24 9.55
C LYS A 105 7.23 -8.10 10.49
N SER A 106 8.31 -7.40 10.17
CA SER A 106 8.84 -6.32 11.02
C SER A 106 7.86 -5.15 11.16
N ASP A 107 7.21 -4.76 10.06
CA ASP A 107 6.23 -3.68 10.07
C ASP A 107 4.99 -4.08 10.89
N LEU A 108 4.53 -5.33 10.78
CA LEU A 108 3.39 -5.82 11.54
C LEU A 108 3.68 -5.92 13.05
N ASP A 109 4.87 -6.40 13.42
CA ASP A 109 5.32 -6.44 14.81
C ASP A 109 5.33 -5.03 15.44
N LYS A 110 5.77 -4.01 14.68
CA LYS A 110 5.72 -2.59 15.13
C LYS A 110 4.30 -2.07 15.34
N VAL A 111 3.40 -2.34 14.39
CA VAL A 111 1.99 -1.90 14.50
C VAL A 111 1.33 -2.54 15.71
N LEU A 112 1.53 -3.85 15.91
CA LEU A 112 0.96 -4.58 17.05
C LEU A 112 1.51 -4.07 18.38
N ALA A 113 2.83 -3.83 18.47
CA ALA A 113 3.44 -3.26 19.67
C ALA A 113 2.88 -1.87 20.00
N SER A 114 2.73 -0.98 19.00
CA SER A 114 2.15 0.34 19.22
C SER A 114 0.69 0.27 19.70
N LYS A 115 -0.09 -0.69 19.20
CA LYS A 115 -1.48 -0.89 19.63
C LYS A 115 -1.58 -1.41 21.06
N GLN A 116 -0.67 -2.27 21.50
CA GLN A 116 -0.65 -2.74 22.89
C GLN A 116 -0.33 -1.61 23.86
N GLN A 117 0.62 -0.74 23.49
CA GLN A 117 0.96 0.43 24.30
C GLN A 117 -0.21 1.43 24.40
N ASP A 118 -0.90 1.70 23.28
CA ASP A 118 -2.10 2.57 23.29
C ASP A 118 -3.19 2.04 24.26
N VAL A 119 -3.39 0.73 24.33
CA VAL A 119 -4.38 0.10 25.23
C VAL A 119 -3.96 0.19 26.70
N GLU A 120 -2.67 -0.01 27.01
CA GLU A 120 -2.16 0.10 28.39
C GLU A 120 -2.17 1.54 28.92
N ASP A 121 -2.02 2.54 28.04
CA ASP A 121 -2.10 3.95 28.40
C ASP A 121 -3.56 4.43 28.59
N ASP A 122 -4.54 3.83 27.89
CA ASP A 122 -5.97 4.13 28.07
C ASP A 122 -6.57 3.50 29.35
N GLU A 123 -5.93 2.48 29.94
CA GLU A 123 -6.36 1.81 31.18
C GLU A 123 -5.81 2.44 32.48
N LYS A 124 -4.95 3.47 32.39
CA LYS A 124 -4.35 4.20 33.54
C LYS A 124 -5.05 5.52 33.84
#